data_AF-A0A8C1VXC3-F1
#
_entry.id   AF-A0A8C1VXC3-F1
#
_cell.length_a   1.000
_cell.length_b   1.000
_cell.length_c   1.000
_cell.angle_alpha   90.00
_cell.angle_beta   90.00
_cell.angle_gamma   90.00
#
_symmetry.space_group_name_H-M   'P 1'
#
loop_
_entity.id
_entity.type
_entity.pdbx_description
1 polymer ?
#
loop_
_entity_poly.entity_id
_entity_poly.type
_entity_poly.pdbx_seq_one_letter_code
_entity_poly.pdbx_strand_id
1 'polypeptide(L)'
;QTEGQLHPSGFKNVKSIADKLHEQRIIHDELYSEITYTNLTCQDSMRKICSTVHSNGVIAKGKFIVILQEEEPHLFEELVHSDS
;
A
#
# COMPACT_ATOMS: atom_id res chain seq x y z
N GLN A 1 17.10 29.22 7.89
CA GLN A 1 15.94 29.25 6.97
C GLN A 1 15.30 27.89 7.04
N THR A 2 14.04 27.87 7.45
CA THR A 2 13.20 26.68 7.64
C THR A 2 12.84 26.10 6.28
N GLU A 3 13.59 25.09 5.82
CA GLU A 3 13.07 24.19 4.80
C GLU A 3 12.08 23.26 5.49
N GLY A 4 10.82 23.48 5.16
CA GLY A 4 9.67 22.82 5.75
C GLY A 4 9.83 21.31 5.70
N GLN A 5 9.72 20.74 6.88
CA GLN A 5 9.47 19.33 7.15
C GLN A 5 8.20 18.90 6.40
N LEU A 6 8.34 18.54 5.12
CA LEU A 6 7.35 17.73 4.43
C LEU A 6 7.46 16.35 5.06
N HIS A 7 6.63 16.07 6.07
CA HIS A 7 6.31 14.69 6.43
C HIS A 7 5.47 14.13 5.27
N PRO A 8 6.01 13.29 4.38
CA PRO A 8 5.28 12.77 3.23
C PRO A 8 4.63 11.44 3.63
N SER A 9 4.18 11.31 4.89
CA SER A 9 3.91 10.01 5.51
C SER A 9 2.84 9.24 4.73
N GLY A 10 1.77 9.87 4.27
CA GLY A 10 0.71 9.14 3.56
C GLY A 10 1.07 8.65 2.14
N PHE A 11 1.93 9.38 1.39
CA PHE A 11 2.22 9.05 -0.03
C PHE A 11 3.48 8.19 -0.18
N LYS A 12 4.45 8.33 0.75
CA LYS A 12 5.63 7.46 0.79
C LYS A 12 5.24 6.00 1.07
N ASN A 13 4.27 5.81 1.95
CA ASN A 13 3.94 4.48 2.43
C ASN A 13 3.20 3.65 1.38
N VAL A 14 2.30 4.25 0.59
CA VAL A 14 1.62 3.52 -0.51
C VAL A 14 2.59 3.08 -1.61
N LYS A 15 3.60 3.89 -1.94
CA LYS A 15 4.65 3.50 -2.88
C LYS A 15 5.53 2.38 -2.33
N SER A 16 5.92 2.46 -1.06
CA SER A 16 6.67 1.39 -0.38
C SER A 16 5.91 0.06 -0.36
N ILE A 17 4.60 0.11 -0.08
CA ILE A 17 3.71 -1.06 -0.18
C ILE A 17 3.69 -1.60 -1.61
N ALA A 18 3.55 -0.73 -2.62
CA ALA A 18 3.54 -1.13 -4.02
C ALA A 18 4.88 -1.77 -4.45
N ASP A 19 6.02 -1.20 -4.04
CA ASP A 19 7.36 -1.75 -4.28
C ASP A 19 7.47 -3.18 -3.74
N LYS A 20 7.15 -3.37 -2.45
CA LYS A 20 7.22 -4.69 -1.79
C LYS A 20 6.27 -5.73 -2.40
N LEU A 21 5.09 -5.30 -2.84
CA LEU A 21 4.13 -6.17 -3.52
C LEU A 21 4.58 -6.53 -4.94
N HIS A 22 5.25 -5.61 -5.63
CA HIS A 22 5.79 -5.80 -6.98
C HIS A 22 6.98 -6.76 -6.97
N GLU A 23 7.93 -6.59 -6.04
CA GLU A 23 9.04 -7.52 -5.81
C GLU A 23 8.57 -8.96 -5.59
N GLN A 24 7.43 -9.11 -4.89
CA GLN A 24 6.82 -10.40 -4.60
C GLN A 24 5.89 -10.91 -5.71
N ARG A 25 5.80 -10.19 -6.84
CA ARG A 25 4.92 -10.47 -7.99
C ARG A 25 3.44 -10.60 -7.62
N ILE A 26 3.01 -9.87 -6.60
CA ILE A 26 1.60 -9.79 -6.20
C ILE A 26 0.89 -8.75 -7.06
N ILE A 27 1.52 -7.61 -7.34
CA ILE A 27 1.01 -6.65 -8.32
C ILE A 27 1.86 -6.71 -9.59
N HIS A 28 1.21 -6.51 -10.73
CA HIS A 28 1.87 -6.48 -12.04
C HIS A 28 2.45 -5.08 -12.33
N ASP A 29 3.40 -5.02 -13.27
CA ASP A 29 4.10 -3.81 -13.69
C ASP A 29 3.14 -2.67 -14.07
N GLU A 30 2.00 -3.00 -14.67
CA GLU A 30 0.97 -2.02 -15.07
C GLU A 30 0.39 -1.30 -13.84
N LEU A 31 -0.06 -2.05 -12.83
CA LEU A 31 -0.60 -1.48 -11.60
C LEU A 31 0.48 -0.76 -10.79
N TYR A 32 1.68 -1.35 -10.72
CA TYR A 32 2.82 -0.71 -10.05
C TYR A 32 3.14 0.65 -10.68
N SER A 33 3.18 0.71 -12.01
CA SER A 33 3.43 1.95 -12.74
C SER A 33 2.31 2.96 -12.52
N GLU A 34 1.06 2.49 -12.50
CA GLU A 34 -0.10 3.34 -12.23
C GLU A 34 -0.02 3.98 -10.83
N ILE A 35 0.39 3.24 -9.81
CA ILE A 35 0.53 3.76 -8.44
C ILE A 35 1.74 4.70 -8.30
N THR A 36 2.85 4.38 -8.97
CA THR A 36 4.13 5.06 -8.75
C THR A 36 4.26 6.34 -9.58
N TYR A 37 3.78 6.32 -10.82
CA TYR A 37 4.00 7.38 -11.81
C TYR A 37 2.77 8.24 -12.08
N THR A 38 1.57 7.81 -11.68
CA THR A 38 0.34 8.59 -11.84
C THR A 38 0.03 9.41 -10.59
N ASN A 39 -0.72 10.50 -10.74
CA ASN A 39 -1.11 11.36 -9.62
C ASN A 39 -2.36 10.82 -8.89
N LEU A 40 -2.40 9.52 -8.62
CA LEU A 40 -3.49 8.89 -7.87
C LEU A 40 -3.46 9.33 -6.41
N THR A 41 -4.63 9.41 -5.79
CA THR A 41 -4.69 9.63 -4.33
C THR A 41 -4.20 8.38 -3.60
N CYS A 42 -3.75 8.54 -2.34
CA CYS A 42 -3.38 7.40 -1.49
C CYS A 42 -4.55 6.39 -1.38
N GLN A 43 -5.78 6.90 -1.28
CA GLN A 43 -6.98 6.07 -1.15
C GLN A 43 -7.27 5.26 -2.42
N ASP A 44 -7.18 5.89 -3.60
CA ASP A 44 -7.42 5.20 -4.87
C ASP A 44 -6.35 4.14 -5.14
N SER A 45 -5.10 4.46 -4.83
CA SER A 45 -3.97 3.54 -4.94
C SER A 45 -4.14 2.32 -4.02
N MET A 46 -4.48 2.55 -2.76
CA MET A 46 -4.75 1.46 -1.80
C MET A 46 -5.97 0.63 -2.19
N ARG A 47 -7.02 1.24 -2.74
CA ARG A 47 -8.19 0.51 -3.24
C ARG A 47 -7.78 -0.46 -4.35
N LYS A 48 -6.99 0.00 -5.33
CA LYS A 48 -6.51 -0.85 -6.42
C LYS A 48 -5.62 -1.99 -5.92
N ILE A 49 -4.66 -1.70 -5.03
CA ILE A 49 -3.82 -2.70 -4.37
C ILE A 49 -4.70 -3.76 -3.70
N CYS A 50 -5.67 -3.34 -2.88
CA CYS A 50 -6.53 -4.23 -2.13
C CYS A 50 -7.40 -5.11 -3.05
N SER A 51 -7.92 -4.55 -4.15
CA SER A 51 -8.63 -5.32 -5.18
C SER A 51 -7.76 -6.41 -5.81
N THR A 52 -6.53 -6.08 -6.22
CA THR A 52 -5.61 -7.06 -6.82
C THR A 52 -5.19 -8.13 -5.83
N VAL A 53 -4.84 -7.74 -4.59
CA VAL A 53 -4.51 -8.66 -3.50
C VAL A 53 -5.68 -9.61 -3.23
N HIS A 54 -6.92 -9.09 -3.24
CA HIS A 54 -8.11 -9.91 -3.04
C HIS A 54 -8.30 -10.96 -4.13
N SER A 55 -8.12 -10.57 -5.40
CA SER A 55 -8.21 -11.46 -6.55
C SER A 55 -7.11 -12.54 -6.56
N ASN A 56 -5.93 -12.25 -6.02
CA ASN A 56 -4.80 -13.19 -5.96
C ASN A 56 -4.88 -14.21 -4.81
N GLY A 57 -5.94 -14.14 -4.00
CA GLY A 57 -6.25 -15.15 -2.99
C GLY A 57 -5.53 -14.99 -1.65
N VAL A 58 -5.71 -15.98 -0.77
CA VAL A 58 -5.34 -15.91 0.65
C VAL A 58 -3.84 -15.71 0.90
N ILE A 59 -2.98 -16.23 0.02
CA ILE A 59 -1.52 -16.07 0.14
C ILE A 59 -1.11 -14.62 -0.10
N ALA A 60 -1.71 -13.98 -1.12
CA ALA A 60 -1.46 -12.57 -1.42
C ALA A 60 -1.99 -11.67 -0.29
N LYS A 61 -3.17 -11.98 0.26
CA LYS A 61 -3.72 -11.27 1.42
C LYS A 61 -2.79 -11.36 2.63
N GLY A 62 -2.28 -12.55 2.96
CA GLY A 62 -1.35 -12.72 4.07
C GLY A 62 -0.09 -11.88 3.92
N LYS A 63 0.52 -11.90 2.72
CA LYS A 63 1.71 -11.08 2.41
C LYS A 63 1.41 -9.57 2.48
N PHE A 64 0.27 -9.15 1.95
CA PHE A 64 -0.17 -7.76 2.02
C PHE A 64 -0.35 -7.28 3.46
N ILE A 65 -0.96 -8.09 4.32
CA ILE A 65 -1.13 -7.77 5.74
C ILE A 65 0.23 -7.61 6.45
N VAL A 66 1.20 -8.48 6.19
CA VAL A 66 2.55 -8.35 6.76
C VAL A 66 3.21 -7.05 6.31
N ILE A 67 3.14 -6.72 5.02
CA ILE A 67 3.68 -5.46 4.49
C ILE A 67 2.97 -4.25 5.10
N LEU A 68 1.64 -4.32 5.23
CA LEU A 68 0.84 -3.24 5.83
C LEU A 68 1.23 -3.01 7.28
N GLN A 69 1.48 -4.07 8.05
CA GLN A 69 1.92 -3.97 9.43
C GLN A 69 3.33 -3.36 9.56
N GLU A 70 4.22 -3.61 8.59
CA GLU A 70 5.58 -3.03 8.57
C GLU A 70 5.58 -1.55 8.17
N GLU A 71 4.82 -1.19 7.13
CA GLU A 71 4.87 0.15 6.52
C GLU A 71 3.84 1.11 7.12
N GLU A 72 2.68 0.61 7.55
CA GLU A 72 1.52 1.36 8.05
C GLU A 72 0.87 0.65 9.25
N PRO A 73 1.59 0.50 10.39
CA PRO A 73 1.08 -0.20 11.56
C PRO A 73 -0.21 0.42 12.09
N HIS A 74 -0.37 1.76 12.01
CA HIS A 74 -1.59 2.45 12.43
C HIS A 74 -2.80 2.08 11.57
N LEU A 75 -2.62 1.97 10.25
CA LEU A 75 -3.69 1.55 9.34
C LEU A 75 -4.03 0.07 9.55
N PHE A 76 -3.03 -0.76 9.85
CA PHE A 76 -3.25 -2.15 10.21
C PHE A 76 -4.05 -2.28 11.52
N GLU A 77 -3.70 -1.51 12.56
CA GLU A 77 -4.45 -1.47 13.81
C GLU A 77 -5.92 -1.03 13.58
N GLU A 78 -6.15 0.03 12.82
CA GLU A 78 -7.51 0.46 12.46
C GLU A 78 -8.28 -0.63 11.71
N LEU A 79 -7.63 -1.35 10.81
CA LEU A 79 -8.24 -2.45 10.06
C LEU A 79 -8.64 -3.62 10.97
N VAL A 80 -7.75 -4.02 11.89
CA VAL A 80 -7.98 -5.13 12.83
C VAL A 80 -9.01 -4.76 13.89
N HIS A 81 -9.05 -3.50 14.33
CA HIS A 81 -10.01 -3.01 15.31
C HIS A 81 -11.38 -2.65 14.71
N SER A 82 -11.49 -2.44 13.40
CA SER A 82 -12.76 -2.15 12.72
C SER A 82 -13.57 -3.39 12.31
N ASP A 83 -13.00 -4.59 12.41
CA ASP A 83 -13.70 -5.88 12.16
C ASP A 83 -14.40 -6.44 13.43
N SER A 84 -14.54 -5.63 14.49
CA SER A 84 -15.16 -6.01 15.78
C SER A 84 -16.57 -5.47 16.00
#